data_AF-A0A419K0Z7-F1
#
_entry.id   AF-A0A419K0Z7-F1
#
_cell.length_a   1.000
_cell.length_b   1.000
_cell.length_c   1.000
_cell.angle_alpha   90.00
_cell.angle_beta   90.00
_cell.angle_gamma   90.00
#
_symmetry.space_group_name_H-M   'P 1'
#
loop_
_entity.id
_entity.type
_entity.pdbx_description
1 polymer ?
#
loop_
_entity_poly.entity_id
_entity_poly.type
_entity_poly.pdbx_seq_one_letter_code
_entity_poly.pdbx_strand_id
1 'polypeptide(L)'
;MEKLRVFSVKIPEKVYKELILRVPEGERSNFVRDAIMEKLEKTPKPDKILELENRVSRVESELSEIKKYLADLELLTYGREKANPHTFCIDELDHKIVDYLLHYKGATTPELAEYLKTNRWLVLNRLRRIEKTSRKQLGKPIVKYYAGEKSGKKKAWWINEEISEV
;
A
#
# COMPACT_ATOMS: atom_id res chain seq x y z
N MET A 1 22.12 36.44 -14.91
CA MET A 1 21.39 35.90 -16.07
C MET A 1 21.62 34.40 -16.10
N GLU A 2 20.56 33.60 -16.04
CA GLU A 2 20.68 32.15 -16.20
C GLU A 2 21.18 31.79 -17.60
N LYS A 3 21.86 30.65 -17.71
CA LYS A 3 22.51 30.22 -18.94
C LYS A 3 21.46 29.77 -19.97
N LEU A 4 21.21 30.60 -20.98
CA LEU A 4 20.28 30.28 -22.06
C LEU A 4 20.80 29.11 -22.89
N ARG A 5 19.92 28.16 -23.22
CA ARG A 5 20.20 27.05 -24.14
C ARG A 5 19.22 27.08 -25.31
N VAL A 6 19.73 26.84 -26.50
CA VAL A 6 18.92 26.68 -27.71
C VAL A 6 18.53 25.21 -27.82
N PHE A 7 17.24 24.95 -28.01
CA PHE A 7 16.73 23.65 -28.39
C PHE A 7 15.84 23.82 -29.63
N SER A 8 15.93 22.88 -30.56
CA SER A 8 15.16 22.92 -31.81
C SER A 8 14.18 21.77 -31.82
N VAL A 9 12.90 22.06 -32.11
CA VAL A 9 11.86 21.04 -32.20
C VAL A 9 11.06 21.23 -33.49
N LYS A 10 10.70 20.12 -34.14
CA LYS A 10 9.77 20.14 -35.27
C LYS A 10 8.36 20.16 -34.74
N ILE A 11 7.54 21.10 -35.21
CA ILE A 11 6.12 21.18 -34.87
C ILE A 11 5.26 20.94 -36.12
N PRO A 12 4.03 20.41 -35.96
CA PRO A 12 3.11 20.25 -37.08
C PRO A 12 2.79 21.57 -37.79
N GLU A 13 2.68 21.53 -39.12
CA GLU A 13 2.37 22.68 -39.99
C GLU A 13 1.14 23.48 -39.51
N LYS A 14 0.09 22.78 -39.06
CA LYS A 14 -1.14 23.40 -38.54
C LYS A 14 -0.87 24.25 -37.30
N VAL A 15 -0.03 23.76 -36.38
CA VAL A 15 0.32 24.46 -35.14
C VAL A 15 1.18 25.69 -35.45
N TYR A 16 2.09 25.57 -36.42
CA TYR A 16 2.91 26.70 -36.87
C TYR A 16 2.05 27.83 -37.47
N LYS A 17 1.07 27.48 -38.32
CA LYS A 17 0.13 28.46 -38.90
C LYS A 17 -0.70 29.18 -37.84
N GLU A 18 -1.23 28.45 -36.87
CA GLU A 18 -1.96 29.03 -35.73
C GLU A 18 -1.07 29.97 -34.89
N LEU A 19 0.19 29.57 -34.66
CA LEU A 19 1.14 30.40 -33.91
C LEU A 19 1.41 31.74 -34.61
N ILE A 20 1.59 31.74 -35.93
CA ILE A 20 1.82 32.98 -36.70
C ILE A 20 0.58 33.88 -36.67
N LEU A 21 -0.62 33.31 -36.76
CA LEU A 21 -1.87 34.07 -36.80
C LEU A 21 -2.23 34.69 -35.45
N ARG A 22 -1.91 34.00 -34.34
CA ARG A 22 -2.32 34.42 -32.99
C ARG A 22 -1.26 35.20 -32.22
N VAL A 23 0.02 35.07 -32.58
CA VAL A 23 1.13 35.67 -31.83
C VAL A 23 1.88 36.69 -32.70
N PRO A 24 2.01 37.95 -32.22
CA PRO A 24 2.74 39.00 -32.93
C PRO A 24 4.18 38.61 -33.28
N GLU A 25 4.68 39.20 -34.35
CA GLU A 25 6.07 39.05 -34.75
C GLU A 25 7.00 39.68 -33.70
N GLY A 26 8.01 38.93 -33.26
CA GLY A 26 8.90 39.31 -32.15
C GLY A 26 8.54 38.69 -30.79
N GLU A 27 7.28 38.32 -30.54
CA GLU A 27 6.86 37.73 -29.26
C GLU A 27 6.83 36.19 -29.24
N ARG A 28 6.95 35.56 -30.41
CA ARG A 28 6.84 34.09 -30.57
C ARG A 28 7.80 33.31 -29.66
N SER A 29 9.02 33.80 -29.47
CA SER A 29 10.00 33.17 -28.58
C SER A 29 9.62 33.28 -27.11
N ASN A 30 8.98 34.38 -26.71
CA ASN A 30 8.47 34.54 -25.35
C ASN A 30 7.27 33.63 -25.12
N PHE A 31 6.32 33.61 -26.06
CA PHE A 31 5.16 32.72 -26.01
C PHE A 31 5.54 31.24 -25.82
N VAL A 32 6.50 30.74 -26.59
CA VAL A 32 6.97 29.35 -26.47
C VAL A 32 7.67 29.11 -25.13
N ARG A 33 8.48 30.06 -24.65
CA ARG A 33 9.15 29.96 -23.35
C ARG A 33 8.15 29.90 -22.22
N ASP A 34 7.15 30.79 -22.23
CA ASP A 34 6.13 30.89 -21.20
C ASP A 34 5.26 29.63 -21.18
N ALA A 35 4.86 29.12 -22.35
CA ALA A 35 4.11 27.86 -22.44
C ALA A 35 4.89 26.66 -21.87
N ILE A 36 6.21 26.61 -22.09
CA ILE A 36 7.07 25.55 -21.52
C ILE A 36 7.19 25.71 -20.01
N MET A 37 7.43 26.93 -19.52
CA MET A 37 7.51 27.23 -18.09
C MET A 37 6.21 26.88 -17.37
N GLU A 38 5.06 27.31 -17.91
CA GLU A 38 3.73 27.00 -17.38
C GLU A 38 3.51 25.48 -17.31
N LYS A 39 3.88 24.75 -18.36
CA LYS A 39 3.71 23.29 -18.39
C LYS A 39 4.62 22.61 -17.36
N LEU A 40 5.86 23.05 -17.21
CA LEU A 40 6.80 22.51 -16.23
C LEU A 40 6.42 22.85 -14.79
N GLU A 41 5.83 24.01 -14.52
CA GLU A 41 5.32 24.39 -13.20
C GLU A 41 4.09 23.57 -12.79
N LYS A 42 3.17 23.33 -13.74
CA LYS A 42 1.99 22.47 -13.52
C LYS A 42 2.34 21.00 -13.40
N THR A 43 3.50 20.58 -13.90
CA THR A 43 3.94 19.18 -13.81
C THR A 43 4.56 18.97 -12.42
N PRO A 44 3.97 18.11 -11.56
CA PRO A 44 4.50 17.87 -10.23
C PRO A 44 5.93 17.32 -10.34
N LYS A 45 6.88 17.96 -9.66
CA LYS A 45 8.28 17.55 -9.65
C LYS A 45 8.39 16.17 -8.99
N PRO A 46 9.07 15.19 -9.61
CA PRO A 46 9.25 13.85 -9.02
C PRO A 46 9.77 13.88 -7.59
N ASP A 47 10.72 14.77 -7.29
CA ASP A 47 11.28 14.93 -5.95
C ASP A 47 10.24 15.31 -4.90
N LYS A 48 9.30 16.20 -5.25
CA LYS A 48 8.21 16.60 -4.34
C LYS A 48 7.21 15.47 -4.12
N ILE A 49 6.96 14.66 -5.15
CA ILE A 49 6.10 13.47 -5.02
C ILE A 49 6.74 12.50 -4.03
N LEU A 50 8.02 12.19 -4.22
CA LEU A 50 8.77 11.29 -3.33
C LEU A 50 8.83 11.82 -1.89
N GLU A 51 9.03 13.13 -1.72
CA GLU A 51 8.99 13.77 -0.39
C GLU A 51 7.63 13.58 0.29
N LEU A 52 6.54 13.80 -0.44
CA LEU A 52 5.19 13.61 0.08
C LEU A 52 4.91 12.14 0.43
N GLU A 53 5.29 11.20 -0.43
CA GLU A 53 5.18 9.76 -0.16
C GLU A 53 5.92 9.37 1.13
N ASN A 54 7.14 9.88 1.32
CA ASN A 54 7.93 9.64 2.52
C ASN A 54 7.26 10.23 3.78
N ARG A 55 6.70 11.45 3.68
CA ARG A 55 5.97 12.07 4.80
C ARG A 55 4.72 11.28 5.17
N VAL A 56 3.93 10.84 4.18
CA VAL A 56 2.75 10.00 4.40
C VAL A 56 3.16 8.68 5.06
N SER A 57 4.20 8.03 4.55
CA SER A 57 4.71 6.77 5.10
C SER A 57 5.11 6.90 6.59
N ARG A 58 5.75 8.01 6.96
CA ARG A 58 6.13 8.29 8.35
C ARG A 58 4.90 8.46 9.25
N VAL A 59 3.91 9.23 8.82
CA VAL A 59 2.66 9.42 9.57
C VAL A 59 1.92 8.09 9.78
N GLU A 60 1.85 7.26 8.75
CA GLU A 60 1.26 5.93 8.87
C GLU A 60 2.01 5.03 9.86
N SER A 61 3.34 5.13 9.91
CA SER A 61 4.16 4.37 10.86
C SER A 61 3.90 4.82 12.29
N GLU A 62 3.91 6.12 12.56
CA GLU A 62 3.64 6.70 13.88
C GLU A 62 2.21 6.34 14.34
N LEU A 63 1.22 6.42 13.45
CA LEU A 63 -0.16 6.02 13.73
C LEU A 63 -0.26 4.52 14.07
N SER A 64 0.49 3.67 13.35
CA SER A 64 0.53 2.23 13.64
C SER A 64 1.11 1.94 15.01
N GLU A 65 2.12 2.70 15.46
CA GLU A 65 2.68 2.55 16.80
C GLU A 65 1.67 2.97 17.88
N ILE A 66 0.98 4.10 17.69
CA ILE A 66 -0.08 4.54 18.61
C ILE A 66 -1.18 3.47 18.73
N LYS A 67 -1.65 2.92 17.61
CA LYS A 67 -2.64 1.83 17.61
C LYS A 67 -2.14 0.60 18.35
N LYS A 68 -0.88 0.23 18.17
CA LYS A 68 -0.27 -0.89 18.90
C LYS A 68 -0.28 -0.63 20.41
N TYR A 69 0.17 0.54 20.87
CA TYR A 69 0.19 0.85 22.30
C TYR A 69 -1.21 0.87 22.92
N LEU A 70 -2.18 1.49 22.24
CA LEU A 70 -3.57 1.49 22.70
C LEU A 70 -4.15 0.08 22.76
N ALA A 71 -3.79 -0.79 21.80
CA ALA A 71 -4.20 -2.18 21.78
C ALA A 71 -3.55 -3.01 22.90
N ASP A 72 -2.26 -2.79 23.18
CA ASP A 72 -1.52 -3.44 24.26
C ASP A 72 -2.06 -3.01 25.64
N LEU A 73 -2.56 -1.78 25.76
CA LEU A 73 -3.24 -1.25 26.96
C LEU A 73 -4.72 -1.65 27.06
N GLU A 74 -5.24 -2.41 26.09
CA GLU A 74 -6.67 -2.77 25.97
C GLU A 74 -7.63 -1.55 25.89
N LEU A 75 -7.08 -0.35 25.68
CA LEU A 75 -7.84 0.90 25.53
C LEU A 75 -8.37 1.08 24.10
N LEU A 76 -7.78 0.37 23.13
CA LEU A 76 -8.27 0.34 21.77
C LEU A 76 -9.53 -0.53 21.71
N THR A 77 -10.64 0.05 22.12
CA THR A 77 -11.96 -0.49 21.84
C THR A 77 -12.24 -0.23 20.36
N TYR A 78 -11.94 -1.22 19.51
CA TYR A 78 -12.47 -1.26 18.15
C TYR A 78 -13.96 -0.97 18.26
N GLY A 79 -14.44 0.08 17.61
CA GLY A 79 -15.81 0.55 17.79
C GLY A 79 -16.81 -0.52 17.39
N ARG A 80 -17.17 -1.42 18.32
CA ARG A 80 -18.21 -2.47 18.30
C ARG A 80 -18.27 -3.43 17.10
N GLU A 81 -17.58 -3.18 16.01
CA GLU A 81 -17.50 -4.03 14.83
C GLU A 81 -16.15 -4.75 14.86
N LYS A 82 -16.21 -6.06 15.08
CA LYS A 82 -15.04 -6.93 14.93
C LYS A 82 -14.55 -6.79 13.48
N ALA A 83 -13.24 -6.90 13.24
CA ALA A 83 -12.72 -6.76 11.89
C ALA A 83 -12.96 -8.06 11.11
N ASN A 84 -13.46 -7.95 9.88
CA ASN A 84 -13.53 -9.09 8.97
C ASN A 84 -12.11 -9.50 8.52
N PRO A 85 -11.64 -10.72 8.82
CA PRO A 85 -10.31 -11.18 8.41
C PRO A 85 -10.03 -11.15 6.90
N HIS A 86 -11.09 -11.24 6.08
CA HIS A 86 -10.97 -11.20 4.63
C HIS A 86 -10.56 -9.84 4.08
N THR A 87 -10.71 -8.75 4.84
CA THR A 87 -10.27 -7.40 4.42
C THR A 87 -8.75 -7.32 4.23
N PHE A 88 -7.99 -8.29 4.76
CA PHE A 88 -6.52 -8.36 4.64
C PHE A 88 -6.03 -9.28 3.51
N CYS A 89 -6.96 -9.96 2.82
CA CYS A 89 -6.67 -10.82 1.68
C CYS A 89 -6.42 -9.99 0.41
N ILE A 90 -5.48 -10.43 -0.42
CA ILE A 90 -5.23 -9.82 -1.74
C ILE A 90 -5.82 -10.68 -2.85
N ASP A 91 -5.72 -12.01 -2.70
CA ASP A 91 -6.15 -12.97 -3.71
C ASP A 91 -6.86 -14.16 -3.09
N GLU A 92 -7.39 -15.04 -3.96
CA GLU A 92 -8.16 -16.21 -3.58
C GLU A 92 -7.38 -17.18 -2.66
N LEU A 93 -6.05 -17.24 -2.77
CA LEU A 93 -5.23 -18.06 -1.88
C LEU A 93 -5.27 -17.52 -0.45
N ASP A 94 -5.19 -16.20 -0.30
CA ASP A 94 -5.30 -15.56 1.02
C ASP A 94 -6.69 -15.81 1.63
N HIS A 95 -7.77 -15.70 0.82
CA HIS A 95 -9.12 -16.04 1.28
C HIS A 95 -9.20 -17.48 1.78
N LYS A 96 -8.71 -18.46 1.01
CA LYS A 96 -8.72 -19.87 1.43
C LYS A 96 -7.89 -20.14 2.68
N ILE A 97 -6.76 -19.44 2.87
CA ILE A 97 -5.97 -19.52 4.11
C ILE A 97 -6.79 -19.03 5.30
N VAL A 98 -7.44 -17.87 5.15
CA VAL A 98 -8.26 -17.27 6.19
C VAL A 98 -9.48 -18.13 6.52
N ASP A 99 -10.19 -18.63 5.51
CA ASP A 99 -11.34 -19.56 5.66
C ASP A 99 -10.94 -20.81 6.45
N TYR A 100 -9.79 -21.41 6.10
CA TYR A 100 -9.28 -22.57 6.81
C TYR A 100 -9.00 -22.24 8.28
N LEU A 101 -8.37 -21.11 8.56
CA LEU A 101 -8.05 -20.70 9.93
C LEU A 101 -9.29 -20.33 10.75
N LEU A 102 -10.31 -19.76 10.13
CA LEU A 102 -11.62 -19.50 10.76
C LEU A 102 -12.33 -20.81 11.09
N HIS A 103 -12.36 -21.75 10.14
CA HIS A 103 -13.08 -23.01 10.30
C HIS A 103 -12.42 -23.97 11.30
N TYR A 104 -11.11 -24.19 11.16
CA TYR A 104 -10.36 -25.16 11.97
C TYR A 104 -9.69 -24.55 13.20
N LYS A 105 -9.86 -23.24 13.39
CA LYS A 105 -9.32 -22.47 14.52
C LYS A 105 -7.81 -22.63 14.72
N GLY A 106 -7.05 -22.90 13.66
CA GLY A 106 -5.59 -22.93 13.71
C GLY A 106 -4.97 -24.00 12.79
N ALA A 107 -3.79 -23.69 12.24
CA ALA A 107 -3.12 -24.58 11.30
C ALA A 107 -1.60 -24.42 11.30
N THR A 108 -0.87 -25.50 11.07
CA THR A 108 0.57 -25.39 10.78
C THR A 108 0.78 -24.97 9.31
N THR A 109 1.92 -24.36 9.00
CA THR A 109 2.25 -24.01 7.60
C THR A 109 2.27 -25.24 6.68
N PRO A 110 2.78 -26.42 7.09
CA PRO A 110 2.65 -27.65 6.32
C PRO A 110 1.19 -28.06 6.03
N GLU A 111 0.30 -28.03 7.02
CA GLU A 111 -1.12 -28.39 6.86
C GLU A 111 -1.81 -27.49 5.82
N LEU A 112 -1.59 -26.18 5.90
CA LEU A 112 -2.14 -25.22 4.95
C LEU A 112 -1.59 -25.44 3.53
N ALA A 113 -0.30 -25.74 3.41
CA ALA A 113 0.32 -26.01 2.12
C ALA A 113 -0.25 -27.26 1.44
N GLU A 114 -0.50 -28.31 2.24
CA GLU A 114 -1.14 -29.55 1.77
C GLU A 114 -2.58 -29.31 1.34
N TYR A 115 -3.38 -28.63 2.17
CA TYR A 115 -4.77 -28.28 1.87
C TYR A 115 -4.90 -27.44 0.59
N LEU A 116 -4.06 -26.42 0.44
CA LEU A 116 -4.07 -25.50 -0.70
C LEU A 116 -3.36 -26.07 -1.94
N LYS A 117 -2.77 -27.26 -1.84
CA LYS A 117 -1.94 -27.90 -2.88
C LYS A 117 -0.88 -26.93 -3.43
N THR A 118 -0.20 -26.22 -2.53
CA THR A 118 0.82 -25.23 -2.87
C THR A 118 2.08 -25.40 -2.03
N ASN A 119 3.10 -24.57 -2.26
CA ASN A 119 4.36 -24.68 -1.53
C ASN A 119 4.31 -23.98 -0.16
N ARG A 120 5.04 -24.52 0.82
CA ARG A 120 5.08 -24.02 2.21
C ARG A 120 5.62 -22.60 2.33
N TRP A 121 6.57 -22.22 1.46
CA TRP A 121 7.21 -20.91 1.48
C TRP A 121 6.21 -19.80 1.11
N LEU A 122 5.38 -20.03 0.09
CA LEU A 122 4.33 -19.12 -0.34
C LEU A 122 3.32 -18.91 0.78
N VAL A 123 2.81 -20.00 1.37
CA VAL A 123 1.87 -19.95 2.50
C VAL A 123 2.45 -19.16 3.66
N LEU A 124 3.72 -19.41 4.04
CA LEU A 124 4.39 -18.68 5.11
C LEU A 124 4.45 -17.18 4.82
N ASN A 125 4.82 -16.80 3.60
CA ASN A 125 4.89 -15.40 3.19
C ASN A 125 3.52 -14.72 3.21
N ARG A 126 2.46 -15.42 2.77
CA ARG A 126 1.08 -14.93 2.84
C ARG A 126 0.65 -14.69 4.28
N LEU A 127 0.86 -15.67 5.17
CA LEU A 127 0.54 -15.55 6.60
C LEU A 127 1.26 -14.38 7.26
N ARG A 128 2.57 -14.23 7.02
CA ARG A 128 3.36 -13.10 7.53
C ARG A 128 2.88 -11.76 7.01
N ARG A 129 2.46 -11.69 5.74
CA ARG A 129 1.90 -10.49 5.13
C ARG A 129 0.58 -10.11 5.83
N ILE A 130 -0.34 -11.06 5.96
CA ILE A 130 -1.64 -10.86 6.64
C ILE A 130 -1.42 -10.43 8.10
N GLU A 131 -0.51 -11.09 8.82
CA GLU A 131 -0.12 -10.73 10.20
C GLU A 131 0.39 -9.28 10.28
N LYS A 132 1.32 -8.90 9.40
CA LYS A 132 1.93 -7.57 9.40
C LYS A 132 0.92 -6.48 9.03
N THR A 133 0.11 -6.70 7.99
CA THR A 133 -0.88 -5.71 7.53
C THR A 133 -1.99 -5.50 8.56
N SER A 134 -2.51 -6.59 9.14
CA SER A 134 -3.53 -6.49 10.20
C SER A 134 -2.98 -5.79 11.44
N ARG A 135 -1.77 -6.12 11.88
CA ARG A 135 -1.10 -5.39 12.98
C ARG A 135 -0.94 -3.90 12.67
N LYS A 136 -0.57 -3.53 11.45
CA LYS A 136 -0.41 -2.11 11.07
C LYS A 136 -1.74 -1.34 11.11
N GLN A 137 -2.81 -1.95 10.59
CA GLN A 137 -4.10 -1.27 10.46
C GLN A 137 -4.91 -1.27 11.76
N LEU A 138 -4.86 -2.37 12.52
CA LEU A 138 -5.67 -2.60 13.70
C LEU A 138 -4.88 -2.35 15.01
N GLY A 139 -3.57 -2.58 15.01
CA GLY A 139 -2.72 -2.55 16.22
C GLY A 139 -2.44 -3.96 16.77
N LYS A 140 -3.33 -4.93 16.50
CA LYS A 140 -3.14 -6.36 16.79
C LYS A 140 -3.20 -7.20 15.51
N PRO A 141 -2.43 -8.31 15.42
CA PRO A 141 -2.53 -9.21 14.28
C PRO A 141 -3.84 -10.03 14.33
N ILE A 142 -4.52 -10.16 13.19
CA ILE A 142 -5.66 -11.08 13.02
C ILE A 142 -5.19 -12.52 12.93
N VAL A 143 -4.07 -12.76 12.25
CA VAL A 143 -3.43 -14.08 12.20
C VAL A 143 -2.10 -13.99 12.92
N LYS A 144 -1.87 -14.84 13.94
CA LYS A 144 -0.66 -14.80 14.77
C LYS A 144 0.01 -16.16 14.83
N TYR A 145 1.33 -16.16 14.68
CA TYR A 145 2.15 -17.34 14.92
C TYR A 145 2.35 -17.58 16.43
N TYR A 146 2.18 -18.83 16.85
CA TYR A 146 2.48 -19.28 18.21
C TYR A 146 3.49 -20.43 18.17
N ALA A 147 4.65 -20.20 18.76
CA ALA A 147 5.77 -21.16 18.78
C ALA A 147 5.56 -22.33 19.77
N GLY A 148 4.67 -22.18 20.74
CA GLY A 148 4.34 -23.22 21.71
C GLY A 148 3.35 -24.25 21.17
N GLU A 149 2.80 -25.04 22.07
CA GLU A 149 1.73 -26.01 21.78
C GLU A 149 0.39 -25.43 22.21
N LYS A 150 -0.58 -25.43 21.28
CA LYS A 150 -1.96 -25.01 21.53
C LYS A 150 -2.88 -25.95 20.76
N SER A 151 -3.91 -26.48 21.42
CA SER A 151 -4.88 -27.45 20.85
C SER A 151 -4.22 -28.60 20.07
N GLY A 152 -3.13 -29.18 20.61
CA GLY A 152 -2.41 -30.30 20.00
C GLY A 152 -1.53 -29.94 18.79
N LYS A 153 -1.47 -28.67 18.37
CA LYS A 153 -0.60 -28.20 17.28
C LYS A 153 0.57 -27.40 17.84
N LYS A 154 1.80 -27.77 17.43
CA LYS A 154 3.04 -27.04 17.75
C LYS A 154 3.39 -26.08 16.62
N LYS A 155 3.89 -24.88 16.94
CA LYS A 155 4.41 -23.94 15.92
C LYS A 155 3.38 -23.63 14.83
N ALA A 156 2.18 -23.21 15.23
CA ALA A 156 1.03 -23.02 14.36
C ALA A 156 0.57 -21.57 14.28
N TRP A 157 -0.27 -21.29 13.30
CA TRP A 157 -0.92 -20.00 13.07
C TRP A 157 -2.36 -20.05 13.54
N TRP A 158 -2.82 -18.96 14.17
CA TRP A 158 -4.11 -18.87 14.83
C TRP A 158 -4.82 -17.58 14.45
N ILE A 159 -6.13 -17.64 14.29
CA ILE A 159 -6.98 -16.44 14.18
C ILE A 159 -7.13 -15.81 15.57
N ASN A 160 -7.17 -14.48 15.63
CA ASN A 160 -7.39 -13.74 16.86
C ASN A 160 -8.90 -13.44 17.02
N GLU A 161 -9.60 -14.31 17.74
CA GLU A 161 -11.06 -14.25 17.92
C GLU A 161 -11.56 -13.00 18.68
N GLU A 162 -10.68 -12.31 19.43
CA GLU A 162 -11.02 -11.08 20.15
C GLU A 162 -11.33 -9.91 19.21
N ILE A 163 -10.71 -9.91 18.03
CA ILE A 163 -10.77 -8.81 17.06
C ILE A 163 -11.32 -9.24 15.69
N SER A 164 -11.64 -10.53 15.52
CA SER A 164 -12.12 -11.10 14.25
C SER A 164 -13.61 -11.42 14.33
N GLU A 165 -14.37 -11.05 13.30
CA GLU A 165 -15.73 -11.59 13.10
C GLU A 165 -15.62 -13.10 12.85
N VAL A 166 -16.46 -13.86 13.55
CA VAL A 166 -16.57 -15.33 13.44
C VAL A 166 -17.92 -15.65 12.85
#